data_AF-A0A351BMC6-F1
#
_entry.id   AF-A0A351BMC6-F1
#
_cell.length_a   1.000
_cell.length_b   1.000
_cell.length_c   1.000
_cell.angle_alpha   90.00
_cell.angle_beta   90.00
_cell.angle_gamma   90.00
#
_symmetry.space_group_name_H-M   'P 1'
#
loop_
_entity.id
_entity.type
_entity.pdbx_description
1 polymer ?
#
loop_
_entity_poly.entity_id
_entity_poly.type
_entity_poly.pdbx_seq_one_letter_code
_entity_poly.pdbx_strand_id
1 'polypeptide(L)'
;EGGSEMADTTRFLTERGIPVCGHVGLTPQSVHQLGGYRVQGRDDSAAARLLADALAQQEAGAGLLVLEAIPEALAAELSGRLAVPTIGIGASRACSGQVLVLHDMLDISTGRKARFVRNFMLGQPSIAA
;
A
#
# COMPACT_ATOMS: atom_id res chain seq x y z
N GLU A 1 -9.04 3.80 -1.13
CA GLU A 1 -7.85 4.62 -0.86
C GLU A 1 -8.25 5.71 0.12
N GLY A 2 -7.51 5.85 1.21
CA GLY A 2 -7.82 6.84 2.25
C GLY A 2 -7.52 6.32 3.65
N GLY A 3 -7.24 7.26 4.54
CA GLY A 3 -6.90 7.02 5.93
C GLY A 3 -8.12 7.03 6.85
N SER A 4 -8.00 7.73 7.97
CA SER A 4 -9.05 7.83 9.00
C SER A 4 -10.37 8.39 8.46
N GLU A 5 -10.32 9.26 7.44
CA GLU A 5 -11.51 9.85 6.79
C GLU A 5 -12.41 8.82 6.09
N MET A 6 -11.86 7.65 5.76
CA MET A 6 -12.62 6.55 5.13
C MET A 6 -13.11 5.50 6.13
N ALA A 7 -12.81 5.65 7.43
CA ALA A 7 -13.12 4.64 8.45
C ALA A 7 -14.63 4.35 8.56
N ASP A 8 -15.48 5.39 8.54
CA ASP A 8 -16.93 5.19 8.61
C ASP A 8 -17.48 4.43 7.40
N THR A 9 -16.90 4.67 6.22
CA THR A 9 -17.27 3.94 5.00
C THR A 9 -16.83 2.48 5.09
N THR A 10 -15.60 2.23 5.54
CA THR A 10 -15.09 0.88 5.77
C THR A 10 -16.00 0.12 6.74
N ARG A 11 -16.35 0.74 7.88
CA ARG A 11 -17.26 0.15 8.87
C ARG A 11 -18.64 -0.16 8.31
N PHE A 12 -19.22 0.78 7.57
CA PHE A 12 -20.52 0.60 6.95
C PHE A 12 -20.56 -0.62 6.02
N LEU A 13 -19.52 -0.81 5.21
CA LEU A 13 -19.39 -1.92 4.27
C LEU A 13 -19.19 -3.27 4.99
N THR A 14 -18.29 -3.30 5.98
CA THR A 14 -17.92 -4.54 6.68
C THR A 14 -19.06 -5.07 7.55
N GLU A 15 -19.82 -4.19 8.21
CA GLU A 15 -21.05 -4.55 8.94
C GLU A 15 -22.13 -5.18 8.04
N ARG A 16 -22.04 -4.99 6.72
CA ARG A 16 -22.95 -5.54 5.70
C ARG A 16 -22.35 -6.74 4.97
N GLY A 17 -21.26 -7.30 5.48
CA GLY A 17 -20.64 -8.50 4.94
C GLY A 17 -19.82 -8.26 3.68
N ILE A 18 -19.44 -7.01 3.37
CA ILE A 18 -18.54 -6.68 2.27
C ILE A 18 -17.11 -6.57 2.83
N PRO A 19 -16.20 -7.50 2.51
CA PRO A 19 -14.80 -7.39 2.93
C PRO A 19 -14.15 -6.17 2.29
N VAL A 20 -13.38 -5.44 3.08
CA VAL A 20 -12.67 -4.23 2.62
C VAL A 20 -11.17 -4.44 2.72
N CYS A 21 -10.47 -4.12 1.62
CA CYS A 21 -9.04 -3.88 1.63
C CYS A 21 -8.81 -2.37 1.75
N GLY A 22 -8.24 -1.92 2.86
CA GLY A 22 -7.79 -0.54 3.00
C GLY A 22 -6.54 -0.29 2.14
N HIS A 23 -6.29 0.96 1.80
CA HIS A 23 -5.07 1.37 1.08
C HIS A 23 -4.65 2.75 1.60
N VAL A 24 -3.51 2.77 2.29
CA VAL A 24 -2.90 3.97 2.88
C VAL A 24 -1.47 4.16 2.38
N GLY A 25 -0.92 5.35 2.58
CA GLY A 25 0.38 5.76 2.03
C GLY A 25 0.14 6.62 0.80
N LEU A 26 0.92 6.41 -0.25
CA LEU A 26 0.66 7.05 -1.53
C LEU A 26 -0.63 6.47 -2.12
N THR A 27 -1.67 7.29 -2.22
CA THR A 27 -2.94 6.92 -2.83
C THR A 27 -3.01 7.52 -4.23
N PRO A 28 -2.81 6.73 -5.31
CA PRO A 28 -2.76 7.25 -6.68
C PRO A 28 -3.97 8.09 -7.10
N GLN A 29 -5.16 7.82 -6.56
CA GLN A 29 -6.35 8.63 -6.84
C GLN A 29 -6.22 10.07 -6.31
N SER A 30 -5.36 10.27 -5.31
CA SER A 30 -5.07 11.58 -4.71
C SER A 30 -3.82 12.26 -5.31
N VAL A 31 -3.34 11.80 -6.48
CA VAL A 31 -2.05 12.26 -7.06
C VAL A 31 -1.94 13.77 -7.21
N HIS A 32 -3.05 14.45 -7.52
CA HIS A 32 -3.06 15.91 -7.67
C HIS A 32 -2.98 16.62 -6.31
N GLN A 33 -3.67 16.13 -5.29
CA GLN A 33 -3.57 16.67 -3.93
C GLN A 33 -2.18 16.42 -3.34
N LEU A 34 -1.56 15.28 -3.65
CA LEU A 34 -0.23 14.89 -3.17
C LEU A 34 0.93 15.55 -3.94
N GLY A 35 0.64 16.25 -5.05
CA GLY A 35 1.67 16.87 -5.89
C GLY A 35 2.55 15.87 -6.65
N GLY A 36 1.95 14.74 -7.07
CA GLY A 36 2.59 13.66 -7.82
C GLY A 36 2.84 12.39 -7.00
N TYR A 37 3.44 11.39 -7.66
CA TYR A 37 3.83 10.12 -7.03
C TYR A 37 5.05 10.32 -6.11
N ARG A 38 4.79 10.64 -4.85
CA ARG A 38 5.81 10.91 -3.83
C ARG A 38 5.74 9.89 -2.69
N VAL A 39 6.88 9.62 -2.07
CA VAL A 39 6.95 8.80 -0.87
C VAL A 39 6.24 9.52 0.28
N GLN A 40 5.36 8.81 0.98
CA GLN A 40 4.59 9.33 2.13
C GLN A 40 5.24 8.94 3.47
N GLY A 41 4.91 9.64 4.56
CA GLY A 41 5.40 9.27 5.90
C GLY A 41 6.90 9.51 6.14
N ARG A 42 7.50 10.53 5.50
CA ARG A 42 8.95 10.80 5.58
C ARG A 42 9.40 11.46 6.88
N ASP A 43 8.55 12.33 7.44
CA ASP A 43 8.79 12.98 8.73
C ASP A 43 7.91 12.35 9.81
N ASP A 44 8.29 12.55 11.07
CA ASP A 44 7.63 11.94 12.23
C ASP A 44 6.13 12.26 12.28
N SER A 45 5.73 13.47 11.87
CA SER A 45 4.33 13.89 11.88
C SER A 45 3.51 13.17 10.81
N ALA A 46 4.10 12.95 9.64
CA ALA A 46 3.48 12.21 8.54
C ALA A 46 3.46 10.71 8.84
N ALA A 47 4.52 10.18 9.46
CA ALA A 47 4.58 8.79 9.90
C ALA A 47 3.53 8.48 10.97
N ALA A 48 3.41 9.34 11.98
CA ALA A 48 2.39 9.21 13.03
C ALA A 48 0.96 9.27 12.47
N ARG A 49 0.71 10.15 11.49
CA ARG A 49 -0.58 10.22 10.79
C ARG A 49 -0.88 8.94 10.03
N LEU A 50 0.07 8.44 9.25
CA LEU A 50 -0.11 7.20 8.49
C LEU A 50 -0.39 5.99 9.40
N LEU A 51 0.25 5.95 10.56
CA LEU A 51 -0.02 4.96 11.58
C LEU A 51 -1.45 5.06 12.14
N ALA A 52 -1.89 6.27 12.48
CA ALA A 52 -3.26 6.49 12.93
C ALA A 52 -4.28 6.06 11.85
N ASP A 53 -4.01 6.40 10.59
CA ASP A 53 -4.85 6.04 9.44
C ASP A 53 -4.95 4.53 9.25
N ALA A 54 -3.83 3.80 9.32
CA ALA A 54 -3.82 2.36 9.20
C ALA A 54 -4.58 1.67 10.36
N LEU A 55 -4.38 2.15 11.59
CA LEU A 55 -5.11 1.64 12.76
C LEU A 55 -6.61 1.92 12.66
N ALA A 56 -7.00 3.13 12.24
CA ALA A 56 -8.41 3.49 12.06
C ALA A 56 -9.10 2.60 11.02
N GLN A 57 -8.42 2.26 9.92
CA GLN A 57 -8.93 1.31 8.92
C GLN A 57 -9.12 -0.10 9.49
N GLN A 58 -8.16 -0.59 10.27
CA GLN A 58 -8.28 -1.88 10.95
C GLN A 58 -9.45 -1.88 11.97
N GLU A 59 -9.56 -0.83 12.79
CA GLU A 59 -10.64 -0.68 13.77
C GLU A 59 -12.03 -0.51 13.13
N ALA A 60 -12.08 -0.02 11.89
CA ALA A 60 -13.27 0.00 11.06
C ALA A 60 -13.62 -1.37 10.44
N GLY A 61 -12.74 -2.36 10.57
CA GLY A 61 -12.97 -3.73 10.10
C GLY A 61 -12.39 -4.04 8.72
N ALA A 62 -11.45 -3.23 8.20
CA ALA A 62 -10.69 -3.62 7.02
C ALA A 62 -10.00 -4.97 7.27
N GLY A 63 -10.15 -5.93 6.36
CA GLY A 63 -9.58 -7.28 6.50
C GLY A 63 -8.15 -7.41 5.98
N LEU A 64 -7.66 -6.37 5.28
CA LEU A 64 -6.33 -6.30 4.68
C LEU A 64 -5.96 -4.82 4.48
N LEU A 65 -4.66 -4.50 4.44
CA LEU A 65 -4.18 -3.15 4.15
C LEU A 65 -3.07 -3.17 3.10
N VAL A 66 -3.24 -2.40 2.02
CA VAL A 66 -2.13 -2.05 1.11
C VAL A 66 -1.38 -0.86 1.69
N LEU A 67 -0.05 -0.98 1.75
CA LEU A 67 0.90 0.08 2.12
C LEU A 67 1.72 0.45 0.89
N GLU A 68 1.49 1.65 0.34
CA GLU A 68 2.14 2.09 -0.91
C GLU A 68 3.13 3.24 -0.71
N ALA A 69 4.34 3.07 -1.24
CA ALA A 69 5.41 4.08 -1.31
C ALA A 69 5.67 4.81 0.03
N ILE A 70 5.99 4.05 1.08
CA ILE A 70 6.32 4.55 2.43
C ILE A 70 7.70 4.04 2.89
N PRO A 71 8.39 4.70 3.83
CA PRO A 71 9.67 4.23 4.34
C PRO A 71 9.63 2.79 4.84
N GLU A 72 10.69 2.04 4.56
CA GLU A 72 10.80 0.62 4.92
C GLU A 72 10.61 0.38 6.43
N ALA A 73 11.24 1.21 7.27
CA ALA A 73 11.12 1.09 8.73
C ALA A 73 9.68 1.32 9.22
N LEU A 74 8.99 2.32 8.65
CA LEU A 74 7.60 2.61 8.98
C LEU A 74 6.67 1.48 8.53
N ALA A 75 6.86 0.95 7.32
CA ALA A 75 6.09 -0.20 6.83
C ALA A 75 6.29 -1.45 7.69
N ALA A 76 7.53 -1.69 8.15
CA ALA A 76 7.83 -2.79 9.06
C ALA A 76 7.17 -2.60 10.43
N GLU A 77 7.21 -1.38 10.99
CA GLU A 77 6.50 -1.05 12.23
C GLU A 77 4.98 -1.29 12.09
N LEU A 78 4.37 -0.75 11.04
CA LEU A 78 2.94 -0.93 10.76
C LEU A 78 2.57 -2.42 10.69
N SER A 79 3.36 -3.19 9.93
CA SER A 79 3.12 -4.63 9.76
C SER A 79 3.28 -5.43 11.05
N GLY A 80 4.13 -4.96 11.99
CA GLY A 80 4.27 -5.57 13.31
C GLY A 80 3.17 -5.17 14.31
N ARG A 81 2.49 -4.05 14.09
CA ARG A 81 1.44 -3.51 14.98
C ARG A 81 0.03 -3.88 14.57
N LEU A 82 -0.21 -4.01 13.26
CA LEU A 82 -1.52 -4.37 12.72
C LEU A 82 -1.75 -5.88 12.90
N ALA A 83 -2.96 -6.25 13.31
CA ALA A 83 -3.41 -7.63 13.38
C ALA A 83 -3.84 -8.16 11.99
N VAL A 84 -4.22 -7.26 11.08
CA VAL A 84 -4.61 -7.61 9.71
C VAL A 84 -3.39 -7.71 8.80
N PRO A 85 -3.40 -8.57 7.77
CA PRO A 85 -2.28 -8.68 6.86
C PRO A 85 -2.00 -7.37 6.11
N THR A 86 -0.73 -7.04 5.96
CA THR A 86 -0.28 -5.88 5.16
C THR A 86 0.30 -6.33 3.83
N ILE A 87 0.00 -5.60 2.75
CA ILE A 87 0.50 -5.85 1.40
C ILE A 87 1.32 -4.65 0.94
N GLY A 88 2.62 -4.84 0.76
CA GLY A 88 3.52 -3.76 0.39
C GLY A 88 3.65 -3.58 -1.12
N ILE A 89 3.73 -2.32 -1.57
CA ILE A 89 4.24 -1.93 -2.88
C ILE A 89 5.11 -0.68 -2.73
N GLY A 90 6.42 -0.82 -2.94
CA GLY A 90 7.36 0.25 -2.58
C GLY A 90 7.40 0.57 -1.08
N ALA A 91 7.16 -0.44 -0.25
CA ALA A 91 7.16 -0.36 1.21
C ALA A 91 8.28 -1.25 1.79
N SER A 92 7.96 -2.21 2.66
CA SER A 92 8.93 -3.14 3.26
C SER A 92 8.67 -4.59 2.87
N ARG A 93 9.74 -5.39 2.80
CA ARG A 93 9.65 -6.87 2.70
C ARG A 93 9.09 -7.51 3.97
N ALA A 94 9.02 -6.76 5.07
CA ALA A 94 8.38 -7.18 6.32
C ALA A 94 6.84 -7.10 6.28
N CYS A 95 6.24 -6.57 5.20
CA CYS A 95 4.79 -6.69 5.02
C CYS A 95 4.40 -8.17 4.85
N SER A 96 3.18 -8.54 5.24
CA SER A 96 2.68 -9.93 5.14
C SER A 96 2.67 -10.48 3.71
N GLY A 97 2.53 -9.60 2.71
CA GLY A 97 2.63 -9.92 1.29
C GLY A 97 3.11 -8.73 0.47
N GLN A 98 3.19 -8.92 -0.84
CA GLN A 98 3.63 -7.88 -1.79
C GLN A 98 2.68 -7.83 -2.98
N VAL A 99 2.56 -6.65 -3.60
CA VAL A 99 1.84 -6.46 -4.86
C VAL A 99 2.71 -5.66 -5.83
N LEU A 100 2.59 -5.96 -7.11
CA LEU A 100 3.18 -5.20 -8.20
C LEU A 100 2.17 -5.12 -9.35
N VAL A 101 2.25 -4.06 -10.14
CA VAL A 101 1.52 -3.98 -11.41
C VAL A 101 2.13 -4.98 -12.39
N LEU A 102 1.28 -5.80 -13.02
CA LEU A 102 1.70 -6.87 -13.94
C LEU A 102 2.61 -6.34 -15.07
N HIS A 103 2.21 -5.25 -15.72
CA HIS A 103 2.97 -4.67 -16.83
C HIS A 103 4.34 -4.14 -16.40
N ASP A 104 4.45 -3.62 -15.16
CA ASP A 104 5.71 -3.10 -14.64
C ASP A 104 6.68 -4.24 -14.31
N MET A 105 6.17 -5.29 -13.66
CA MET A 105 6.99 -6.44 -13.27
C MET A 105 7.40 -7.33 -14.45
N LEU A 106 6.68 -7.25 -15.58
CA LEU A 106 7.02 -7.91 -16.85
C LEU A 106 7.76 -7.00 -17.85
N ASP A 107 8.03 -5.74 -17.51
CA ASP A 107 8.71 -4.78 -18.39
C ASP A 107 7.98 -4.50 -19.72
N ILE A 108 6.66 -4.38 -19.64
CA ILE A 108 5.79 -3.99 -20.76
C ILE A 108 5.58 -2.47 -20.77
N SER A 109 5.52 -1.85 -19.58
CA SER A 109 5.30 -0.41 -19.43
C SER A 109 6.46 0.41 -19.99
N THR A 110 6.18 1.36 -20.89
CA THR A 110 7.17 2.30 -21.40
C THR A 110 7.42 3.45 -20.43
N GLY A 111 8.65 3.96 -20.36
CA GLY A 111 9.00 5.16 -19.59
C GLY A 111 9.74 4.86 -18.28
N ARG A 112 9.75 5.85 -17.38
CA ARG A 112 10.51 5.75 -16.13
C ARG A 112 9.76 4.86 -15.14
N LYS A 113 10.31 3.68 -14.87
CA LYS A 113 9.79 2.75 -13.86
C LYS A 113 9.98 3.30 -12.44
N ALA A 114 9.06 2.97 -11.55
CA ALA A 114 9.22 3.22 -10.14
C ALA A 114 10.40 2.42 -9.58
N ARG A 115 11.15 3.00 -8.64
CA ARG A 115 12.40 2.39 -8.11
C ARG A 115 12.17 1.06 -7.39
N PHE A 116 10.95 0.82 -6.90
CA PHE A 116 10.58 -0.40 -6.19
C PHE A 116 10.16 -1.55 -7.11
N VAL A 117 10.03 -1.31 -8.41
CA VAL A 117 9.67 -2.34 -9.38
C VAL A 117 10.90 -3.17 -9.73
N ARG A 118 10.75 -4.50 -9.68
CA ARG A 118 11.70 -5.45 -10.26
C ARG A 118 11.14 -6.00 -11.57
N ASN A 119 11.94 -6.03 -12.64
CA ASN A 119 11.62 -6.79 -13.84
C ASN A 119 11.89 -8.28 -13.57
N PHE A 120 10.84 -9.09 -13.51
CA PHE A 120 10.89 -10.55 -13.33
C PHE A 120 11.00 -11.31 -14.65
N MET A 121 10.66 -10.68 -15.78
CA MET A 121 10.81 -11.27 -17.12
C MET A 121 12.26 -11.25 -17.61
N LEU A 122 13.11 -10.37 -17.05
CA LEU A 122 14.52 -10.26 -17.42
C LEU A 122 15.25 -11.59 -17.22
N GLY A 123 15.75 -12.16 -18.31
CA GLY A 123 16.48 -13.43 -18.32
C GLY A 123 15.59 -14.67 -18.24
N GLN A 124 14.27 -14.54 -18.26
CA GLN A 124 13.34 -15.66 -18.32
C GLN A 124 12.95 -15.99 -19.77
N PRO A 125 12.68 -17.26 -20.11
CA PRO A 125 12.32 -17.65 -21.48
C PRO A 125 10.84 -17.41 -21.80
N SER A 126 9.96 -17.40 -20.80
CA SER A 126 8.54 -17.10 -20.94
C SER A 126 7.92 -16.71 -19.59
N ILE A 127 6.67 -16.21 -19.61
CA ILE A 127 5.87 -15.95 -18.39
C ILE A 127 5.44 -17.26 -17.71
N ALA A 128 5.30 -18.35 -18.47
CA ALA A 128 4.82 -19.63 -17.98
C ALA A 128 5.93 -20.54 -17.42
N ALA A 129 7.19 -20.12 -17.53
CA ALA A 129 8.36 -20.95 -17.25
C ALA A 129 8.78 -20.94 -15.77
#